data_AF-A0A2G0CJ61-F1
#
_entry.id   AF-A0A2G0CJ61-F1
#
_cell.length_a   1.000
_cell.length_b   1.000
_cell.length_c   1.000
_cell.angle_alpha   90.00
_cell.angle_beta   90.00
_cell.angle_gamma   90.00
#
_symmetry.space_group_name_H-M   'P 1'
#
loop_
_entity.id
_entity.type
_entity.pdbx_description
1 polymer ?
#
loop_
_entity_poly.entity_id
_entity_poly.type
_entity_poly.pdbx_seq_one_letter_code
_entity_poly.pdbx_strand_id
1 'polypeptide(L)'
;MSGQNNRFATALMKALEKKNLEGFDYLEFKQSVGRLTEIGMDLDTAINSAFITGSSVGLTKEKLIKTAQYYADVLQDEKAQFMRSLEKHLVDNVEGKAKQTGELKKKIANWESKIEELQKQIEAAKAQIEAADSQISAARTKAEENQKGFDEALEVITNTIQQDVADIRRVLS
;
A
#
# COMPACT_ATOMS: atom_id res chain seq x y z
N MET A 1 -30.77 17.37 9.38
CA MET A 1 -30.49 16.07 8.72
C MET A 1 -29.05 16.08 8.24
N SER A 2 -28.28 15.01 8.44
CA SER A 2 -26.84 14.95 8.13
C SER A 2 -26.56 15.06 6.62
N GLY A 3 -25.44 15.69 6.24
CA GLY A 3 -25.09 15.96 4.84
C GLY A 3 -24.99 14.73 3.93
N GLN A 4 -24.73 13.53 4.46
CA GLN A 4 -24.77 12.28 3.70
C GLN A 4 -26.19 11.83 3.32
N ASN A 5 -27.17 12.05 4.19
CA ASN A 5 -28.57 11.75 3.83
C ASN A 5 -29.03 12.65 2.69
N ASN A 6 -28.48 13.86 2.60
CA ASN A 6 -28.82 14.81 1.54
C ASN A 6 -28.32 14.37 0.15
N ARG A 7 -27.09 13.83 0.03
CA ARG A 7 -26.58 13.36 -1.27
C ARG A 7 -27.35 12.15 -1.83
N PHE A 8 -27.72 11.20 -0.96
CA PHE A 8 -28.46 10.01 -1.38
C PHE A 8 -29.91 10.34 -1.73
N ALA A 9 -30.54 11.21 -0.93
CA ALA A 9 -31.86 11.74 -1.27
C ALA A 9 -31.84 12.46 -2.62
N THR A 10 -30.82 13.29 -2.87
CA THR A 10 -30.65 13.98 -4.17
C THR A 10 -30.46 13.01 -5.33
N ALA A 11 -29.69 11.93 -5.14
CA ALA A 11 -29.48 10.92 -6.18
C ALA A 11 -30.77 10.17 -6.51
N LEU A 12 -31.53 9.75 -5.48
CA LEU A 12 -32.82 9.08 -5.66
C LEU A 12 -33.86 10.00 -6.31
N MET A 13 -33.92 11.28 -5.93
CA MET A 13 -34.77 12.27 -6.59
C MET A 13 -34.44 12.42 -8.07
N LYS A 14 -33.15 12.52 -8.43
CA LYS A 14 -32.72 12.56 -9.83
C LYS A 14 -33.09 11.29 -10.60
N ALA A 15 -33.03 10.12 -9.96
CA ALA A 15 -33.43 8.86 -10.57
C ALA A 15 -34.93 8.83 -10.89
N LEU A 16 -35.76 9.33 -9.96
CA LEU A 16 -37.19 9.52 -10.16
C LEU A 16 -37.48 10.51 -11.29
N GLU A 17 -36.84 11.69 -11.28
CA GLU A 17 -36.99 12.72 -12.33
C GLU A 17 -36.62 12.20 -13.71
N LYS A 18 -35.54 11.43 -13.83
CA LYS A 18 -35.12 10.81 -15.10
C LYS A 18 -36.12 9.78 -15.61
N LYS A 19 -36.93 9.21 -14.71
CA LYS A 19 -37.95 8.19 -15.00
C LYS A 19 -39.36 8.75 -14.93
N ASN A 20 -39.53 10.08 -14.83
CA ASN A 20 -40.82 10.73 -14.72
C ASN A 20 -41.72 10.37 -15.91
N LEU A 21 -43.00 10.14 -15.63
CA LEU A 21 -43.99 9.85 -16.67
C LEU A 21 -44.62 11.17 -17.14
N GLU A 22 -45.19 11.15 -18.35
CA GLU A 22 -45.85 12.35 -18.87
C GLU A 22 -47.24 12.55 -18.27
N GLY A 23 -47.56 13.83 -18.03
CA GLY A 23 -48.85 14.28 -17.50
C GLY A 23 -48.92 14.28 -15.98
N PHE A 24 -50.11 14.55 -15.44
CA PHE A 24 -50.29 14.59 -13.99
C PHE A 24 -50.31 13.16 -13.43
N ASP A 25 -49.30 12.81 -12.62
CA ASP A 25 -49.13 11.49 -12.01
C ASP A 25 -48.87 11.56 -10.49
N TYR A 26 -48.38 10.48 -9.88
CA TYR A 26 -48.05 10.42 -8.46
C TYR A 26 -47.05 11.49 -7.98
N LEU A 27 -46.03 11.85 -8.75
CA LEU A 27 -45.03 12.84 -8.33
C LEU A 27 -45.65 14.25 -8.30
N GLU A 28 -46.38 14.64 -9.34
CA GLU A 28 -47.10 15.93 -9.40
C GLU A 28 -48.22 15.98 -8.34
N PHE A 29 -48.92 14.86 -8.14
CA PHE A 29 -49.90 14.71 -7.05
C PHE A 29 -49.24 14.93 -5.69
N LYS A 30 -48.12 14.26 -5.41
CA LYS A 30 -47.42 14.39 -4.11
C LYS A 30 -46.86 15.79 -3.90
N GLN A 31 -46.35 16.42 -4.96
CA GLN A 31 -45.90 17.81 -4.92
C GLN A 31 -47.07 18.78 -4.64
N SER A 32 -48.23 18.56 -5.26
CA SER A 32 -49.44 19.35 -5.01
C SER A 32 -49.92 19.21 -3.58
N VAL A 33 -49.99 17.99 -3.04
CA VAL A 33 -50.34 17.75 -1.63
C VAL A 33 -49.35 18.46 -0.71
N GLY A 34 -48.04 18.38 -0.99
CA GLY A 34 -47.00 19.09 -0.24
C GLY A 34 -47.26 20.60 -0.17
N ARG A 35 -47.44 21.26 -1.33
CA ARG A 35 -47.73 22.70 -1.40
C ARG A 35 -49.01 23.09 -0.64
N LEU A 36 -50.06 22.27 -0.71
CA LEU A 36 -51.31 22.52 0.00
C LEU A 36 -51.14 22.39 1.52
N THR A 37 -50.36 21.40 1.98
CA THR A 37 -50.06 21.27 3.41
C THR A 37 -49.16 22.39 3.92
N GLU A 38 -48.25 22.93 3.10
CA GLU A 38 -47.38 24.07 3.46
C GLU A 38 -48.18 25.36 3.73
N ILE A 39 -49.32 25.54 3.05
CA ILE A 39 -50.21 26.70 3.28
C ILE A 39 -51.25 26.46 4.39
N GLY A 40 -51.09 25.40 5.18
CA GLY A 40 -51.90 25.13 6.37
C GLY A 40 -53.17 24.29 6.15
N MET A 41 -53.33 23.68 4.97
CA MET A 41 -54.40 22.71 4.73
C MET A 41 -54.11 21.39 5.45
N ASP A 42 -55.13 20.77 6.05
CA ASP A 42 -54.98 19.43 6.61
C ASP A 42 -54.72 18.38 5.51
N LEU A 43 -54.08 17.27 5.88
CA LEU A 43 -53.61 16.27 4.93
C LEU A 43 -54.74 15.65 4.10
N ASP A 44 -55.89 15.37 4.71
CA ASP A 44 -57.01 14.70 4.04
C ASP A 44 -57.66 15.66 3.03
N THR A 45 -57.86 16.92 3.42
CA THR A 45 -58.34 17.96 2.50
C THR A 45 -57.33 18.23 1.39
N ALA A 46 -56.03 18.23 1.68
CA ALA A 46 -54.97 18.43 0.68
C ALA A 46 -54.92 17.29 -0.34
N ILE A 47 -55.04 16.03 0.11
CA ILE A 47 -55.14 14.85 -0.75
C ILE A 47 -56.35 14.93 -1.65
N ASN A 48 -57.53 15.22 -1.10
CA ASN A 48 -58.77 15.32 -1.87
C ASN A 48 -58.71 16.46 -2.89
N SER A 49 -58.20 17.63 -2.49
CA SER A 49 -58.06 18.81 -3.36
C SER A 49 -57.08 18.57 -4.51
N ALA A 50 -55.92 17.97 -4.21
CA ALA A 50 -54.94 17.60 -5.23
C ALA A 50 -55.50 16.53 -6.19
N PHE A 51 -56.28 15.58 -5.69
CA PHE A 51 -56.91 14.54 -6.51
C PHE A 51 -57.99 15.12 -7.44
N ILE A 52 -58.86 16.01 -6.95
CA ILE A 52 -59.86 16.71 -7.76
C ILE A 52 -59.18 17.50 -8.88
N THR A 53 -58.13 18.25 -8.54
CA THR A 53 -57.35 19.04 -9.50
C THR A 53 -56.71 18.13 -10.56
N GLY A 54 -56.03 17.07 -10.14
CA GLY A 54 -55.45 16.09 -11.06
C GLY A 54 -56.49 15.39 -11.93
N SER A 55 -57.68 15.12 -11.40
CA SER A 55 -58.76 14.45 -12.14
C SER A 55 -59.25 15.28 -13.33
N SER A 56 -59.26 16.62 -13.20
CA SER A 56 -59.60 17.53 -14.30
C SER A 56 -58.62 17.45 -15.50
N VAL A 57 -57.40 16.96 -15.26
CA VAL A 57 -56.35 16.77 -16.27
C VAL A 57 -56.05 15.29 -16.54
N GLY A 58 -56.98 14.39 -16.18
CA GLY A 58 -56.93 12.97 -16.55
C GLY A 58 -56.24 12.04 -15.53
N LEU A 59 -56.02 12.47 -14.29
CA LEU A 59 -55.61 11.56 -13.21
C LEU A 59 -56.81 10.71 -12.76
N THR A 60 -56.61 9.40 -12.64
CA THR A 60 -57.58 8.49 -12.01
C THR A 60 -56.93 7.84 -10.78
N LYS A 61 -57.75 7.29 -9.87
CA LYS A 61 -57.23 6.55 -8.70
C LYS A 61 -56.34 5.39 -9.13
N GLU A 62 -56.74 4.66 -10.18
CA GLU A 62 -55.96 3.57 -10.73
C GLU A 62 -54.62 4.06 -11.30
N LYS A 63 -54.63 5.14 -12.10
CA LYS A 63 -53.41 5.76 -12.62
C LYS A 63 -52.48 6.17 -11.48
N LEU A 64 -53.02 6.82 -10.44
CA LEU A 64 -52.26 7.29 -9.28
C LEU A 64 -51.55 6.14 -8.54
N ILE A 65 -52.27 5.05 -8.28
CA ILE A 65 -51.70 3.86 -7.62
C ILE A 65 -50.66 3.20 -8.51
N LYS A 66 -50.95 3.05 -9.81
CA LYS A 66 -50.03 2.44 -10.78
C LYS A 66 -48.74 3.24 -10.91
N THR A 67 -48.82 4.57 -10.99
CA THR A 67 -47.65 5.44 -11.09
C THR A 67 -46.87 5.47 -9.77
N ALA A 68 -47.54 5.41 -8.62
CA ALA A 68 -46.88 5.29 -7.32
C ALA A 68 -46.06 4.00 -7.20
N GLN A 69 -46.63 2.87 -7.62
CA GLN A 69 -45.93 1.58 -7.63
C GLN A 69 -44.75 1.61 -8.60
N TYR A 70 -44.92 2.17 -9.79
CA TYR A 70 -43.84 2.35 -10.75
C TYR A 70 -42.65 3.12 -10.15
N TYR A 71 -42.89 4.24 -9.45
CA TYR A 71 -41.81 4.98 -8.79
C TYR A 71 -41.17 4.22 -7.63
N ALA A 72 -41.94 3.41 -6.90
CA ALA A 72 -41.39 2.51 -5.88
C ALA A 72 -40.46 1.47 -6.52
N ASP A 73 -40.84 0.90 -7.66
CA ASP A 73 -40.03 -0.08 -8.39
C ASP A 73 -38.75 0.57 -8.95
N VAL A 74 -38.84 1.78 -9.50
CA VAL A 74 -37.67 2.57 -9.92
C VAL A 74 -36.66 2.76 -8.78
N LEU A 75 -37.13 3.04 -7.56
CA LEU A 75 -36.26 3.18 -6.40
C LEU A 75 -35.63 1.84 -5.98
N GLN A 76 -36.35 0.72 -6.12
CA GLN A 76 -35.79 -0.61 -5.87
C GLN A 76 -34.71 -0.96 -6.90
N ASP A 77 -34.93 -0.63 -8.17
CA ASP A 77 -33.95 -0.82 -9.24
C ASP A 77 -32.69 0.01 -8.99
N GLU A 78 -32.85 1.28 -8.61
CA GLU A 78 -31.73 2.17 -8.27
C GLU A 78 -30.94 1.63 -7.07
N LYS A 79 -31.63 1.14 -6.03
CA LYS A 79 -31.01 0.46 -4.89
C LYS A 79 -30.22 -0.78 -5.33
N ALA A 80 -30.78 -1.60 -6.21
CA ALA A 80 -30.09 -2.80 -6.71
C ALA A 80 -28.84 -2.45 -7.52
N GLN A 81 -28.90 -1.39 -8.35
CA GLN A 81 -27.75 -0.88 -9.09
C GLN A 81 -26.66 -0.34 -8.16
N PHE A 82 -27.05 0.42 -7.14
CA PHE A 82 -26.12 0.92 -6.12
C PHE A 82 -25.42 -0.23 -5.39
N MET A 83 -26.16 -1.24 -4.94
CA MET A 83 -25.59 -2.40 -4.23
C MET A 83 -24.60 -3.19 -5.10
N ARG A 84 -24.93 -3.43 -6.38
CA ARG A 84 -24.00 -4.08 -7.33
C ARG A 84 -22.72 -3.28 -7.52
N SER A 85 -22.84 -1.95 -7.62
CA SER A 85 -21.70 -1.06 -7.78
C SER A 85 -20.81 -1.05 -6.54
N LEU A 86 -21.42 -1.06 -5.35
CA LEU A 86 -20.73 -1.13 -4.07
C LEU A 86 -19.98 -2.46 -3.91
N GLU A 87 -20.62 -3.58 -4.22
CA GLU A 87 -20.02 -4.90 -4.18
C GLU A 87 -18.81 -4.99 -5.10
N LYS A 88 -18.95 -4.55 -6.36
CA LYS A 88 -17.85 -4.50 -7.33
C LYS A 88 -16.68 -3.66 -6.80
N HIS A 89 -16.95 -2.46 -6.29
CA HIS A 89 -15.91 -1.61 -5.71
C HIS A 89 -15.19 -2.26 -4.52
N LEU A 90 -15.91 -3.03 -3.70
CA LEU A 90 -15.32 -3.74 -2.57
C LEU A 90 -14.42 -4.87 -3.05
N VAL A 91 -14.89 -5.69 -4.00
CA VAL A 91 -14.11 -6.77 -4.62
C VAL A 91 -12.84 -6.23 -5.27
N ASP A 92 -12.95 -5.23 -6.15
CA ASP A 92 -11.81 -4.64 -6.86
C ASP A 92 -10.74 -4.10 -5.88
N ASN A 93 -11.17 -3.47 -4.78
CA ASN A 93 -10.26 -2.96 -3.75
C ASN A 93 -9.58 -4.07 -2.95
N VAL A 94 -10.32 -5.13 -2.61
CA VAL A 94 -9.76 -6.27 -1.86
C VAL A 94 -8.79 -7.05 -2.73
N GLU A 95 -9.14 -7.34 -3.98
CA GLU A 95 -8.25 -8.01 -4.94
C GLU A 95 -6.99 -7.19 -5.22
N GLY A 96 -7.13 -5.88 -5.43
CA GLY A 96 -6.01 -4.97 -5.61
C GLY A 96 -5.04 -5.00 -4.42
N LYS A 97 -5.56 -4.93 -3.19
CA LYS A 97 -4.74 -5.02 -1.96
C LYS A 97 -4.10 -6.41 -1.79
N ALA A 98 -4.82 -7.48 -2.11
CA ALA A 98 -4.30 -8.84 -2.04
C ALA A 98 -3.11 -9.02 -3.02
N LYS A 99 -3.24 -8.52 -4.25
CA LYS A 99 -2.16 -8.54 -5.25
C LYS A 99 -0.93 -7.77 -4.77
N GLN A 100 -1.10 -6.55 -4.29
CA GLN A 100 0.00 -5.74 -3.73
C GLN A 100 0.71 -6.45 -2.59
N THR A 101 -0.05 -7.06 -1.68
CA THR A 101 0.51 -7.82 -0.56
C THR A 101 1.28 -9.05 -1.06
N GLY A 102 0.77 -9.76 -2.07
CA GLY A 102 1.47 -10.88 -2.70
C GLY A 102 2.80 -10.48 -3.35
N GLU A 103 2.84 -9.34 -4.04
CA GLU A 103 4.08 -8.80 -4.63
C GLU A 103 5.10 -8.40 -3.56
N LEU A 104 4.66 -7.77 -2.46
CA LEU A 104 5.53 -7.44 -1.34
C LEU A 104 6.11 -8.69 -0.67
N LYS A 105 5.31 -9.74 -0.46
CA LYS A 105 5.79 -11.03 0.09
C LYS A 105 6.89 -11.64 -0.79
N LYS A 106 6.75 -11.61 -2.12
CA LYS A 106 7.79 -12.08 -3.05
C LYS A 106 9.06 -11.25 -2.95
N LYS A 107 8.96 -9.93 -2.85
CA LYS A 107 10.12 -9.04 -2.65
C LYS A 107 10.85 -9.34 -1.35
N ILE A 108 10.10 -9.53 -0.25
CA ILE A 108 10.67 -9.90 1.06
C ILE A 108 11.47 -11.20 0.95
N ALA A 109 10.88 -12.27 0.41
CA ALA A 109 11.58 -13.55 0.25
C ALA A 109 12.87 -13.42 -0.57
N ASN A 110 12.85 -12.63 -1.64
CA ASN A 110 14.05 -12.36 -2.45
C ASN A 110 15.13 -11.60 -1.65
N TRP A 111 14.74 -10.61 -0.85
CA TRP A 111 15.67 -9.85 -0.02
C TRP A 111 16.26 -10.71 1.10
N GLU A 112 15.46 -11.56 1.75
CA GLU A 112 15.94 -12.51 2.76
C GLU A 112 16.99 -13.47 2.18
N SER A 113 16.74 -14.01 0.98
CA SER A 113 17.73 -14.84 0.28
C SER A 113 19.02 -14.08 -0.03
N LYS A 114 18.91 -12.79 -0.42
CA LYS A 114 20.07 -11.93 -0.67
C LYS A 114 20.87 -11.65 0.60
N ILE A 115 20.19 -11.47 1.73
CA ILE A 115 20.83 -11.28 3.04
C ILE A 115 21.63 -12.53 3.41
N GLU A 116 21.06 -13.72 3.24
CA GLU A 116 21.76 -14.98 3.54
C GLU A 116 23.00 -15.16 2.66
N GLU A 117 22.90 -14.83 1.37
CA GLU A 117 24.04 -14.86 0.44
C GLU A 117 25.15 -13.90 0.89
N LEU A 118 24.79 -12.66 1.22
CA LEU A 118 25.75 -11.65 1.68
C LEU A 118 26.40 -12.05 3.02
N GLN A 119 25.65 -12.66 3.93
CA GLN A 119 26.20 -13.17 5.18
C GLN A 119 27.26 -14.26 4.93
N LYS A 120 26.99 -15.20 4.00
CA LYS A 120 27.97 -16.22 3.61
C LYS A 120 29.23 -15.59 3.02
N GLN A 121 29.10 -14.57 2.19
CA GLN A 121 30.24 -13.85 1.61
C GLN A 121 31.05 -13.11 2.68
N ILE A 122 30.39 -12.49 3.66
CA ILE A 122 31.05 -11.82 4.79
C ILE A 122 31.88 -12.82 5.60
N GLU A 123 31.32 -13.98 5.95
CA GLU A 123 32.03 -14.99 6.73
C GLU A 123 33.21 -15.58 5.96
N ALA A 124 33.06 -15.81 4.65
CA ALA A 124 34.17 -16.23 3.79
C ALA A 124 35.30 -15.20 3.76
N ALA A 125 34.98 -13.91 3.65
CA ALA A 125 35.97 -12.84 3.65
C ALA A 125 36.70 -12.72 5.01
N LYS A 126 35.97 -12.85 6.14
CA LYS A 126 36.58 -12.87 7.48
C LYS A 126 37.58 -14.01 7.62
N ALA A 127 37.23 -15.22 7.19
CA ALA A 127 38.13 -16.38 7.24
C ALA A 127 39.39 -16.17 6.39
N GLN A 128 39.26 -15.51 5.23
CA GLN A 128 40.41 -15.15 4.40
C GLN A 128 41.32 -14.12 5.08
N ILE A 129 40.75 -13.12 5.76
CA ILE A 129 41.51 -12.13 6.52
C ILE A 129 42.29 -12.80 7.65
N GLU A 130 41.65 -13.66 8.45
CA GLU A 130 42.31 -14.37 9.55
C GLU A 130 43.48 -15.25 9.05
N ALA A 131 43.28 -15.95 7.93
CA ALA A 131 44.33 -16.74 7.31
C ALA A 131 45.49 -15.86 6.81
N ALA A 132 45.20 -14.72 6.18
CA ALA A 132 46.21 -13.79 5.69
C ALA A 132 46.99 -13.15 6.86
N ASP A 133 46.32 -12.75 7.94
CA ASP A 133 46.96 -12.17 9.12
C ASP A 133 47.91 -13.17 9.80
N SER A 134 47.51 -14.45 9.88
CA SER A 134 48.37 -15.52 10.38
C SER A 134 49.63 -15.69 9.51
N GLN A 135 49.47 -15.70 8.18
CA GLN A 135 50.59 -15.80 7.25
C GLN A 135 51.52 -14.58 7.34
N ILE A 136 50.98 -13.36 7.45
CA ILE A 136 51.74 -12.13 7.61
C ILE A 136 52.54 -12.18 8.91
N SER A 137 51.93 -12.59 10.02
CA SER A 137 52.62 -12.72 11.30
C SER A 137 53.77 -13.72 11.22
N ALA A 138 53.54 -14.91 10.64
CA ALA A 138 54.57 -15.93 10.48
C ALA A 138 55.73 -15.46 9.59
N ALA A 139 55.41 -14.75 8.50
CA ALA A 139 56.42 -14.18 7.61
C ALA A 139 57.27 -13.10 8.32
N ARG A 140 56.65 -12.25 9.15
CA ARG A 140 57.36 -11.25 9.95
C ARG A 140 58.31 -11.89 10.96
N THR A 141 57.82 -12.85 11.75
CA THR A 141 58.67 -13.56 12.73
C THR A 141 59.87 -14.21 12.05
N LYS A 142 59.67 -14.88 10.92
CA LYS A 142 60.77 -15.51 10.17
C LYS A 142 61.76 -14.48 9.62
N ALA A 143 61.28 -13.31 9.17
CA ALA A 143 62.15 -12.24 8.71
C ALA A 143 63.01 -11.68 9.85
N GLU A 144 62.41 -11.47 11.03
CA GLU A 144 63.11 -11.01 12.24
C GLU A 144 64.16 -12.02 12.72
N GLU A 145 63.83 -13.32 12.73
CA GLU A 145 64.77 -14.39 13.06
C GLU A 145 65.95 -14.45 12.09
N ASN A 146 65.69 -14.35 10.78
CA ASN A 146 66.73 -14.34 9.76
C ASN A 146 67.63 -13.11 9.89
N GLN A 147 67.04 -11.93 10.14
CA GLN A 147 67.81 -10.70 10.35
C GLN A 147 68.73 -10.83 11.55
N LYS A 148 68.20 -11.29 12.69
CA LYS A 148 68.99 -11.51 13.91
C LYS A 148 70.13 -12.51 13.67
N GLY A 149 69.83 -13.63 13.01
CA GLY A 149 70.86 -14.64 12.70
C GLY A 149 71.95 -14.11 11.76
N PHE A 150 71.59 -13.24 10.81
CA PHE A 150 72.56 -12.57 9.94
C PHE A 150 73.44 -11.59 10.73
N ASP A 151 72.84 -10.75 11.58
CA ASP A 151 73.56 -9.76 12.39
C ASP A 151 74.54 -10.45 13.37
N GLU A 152 74.11 -11.54 14.02
CA GLU A 152 74.96 -12.36 14.90
C GLU A 152 76.13 -12.99 14.12
N ALA A 153 75.87 -13.57 12.95
CA ALA A 153 76.92 -14.16 12.12
C ALA A 153 77.92 -13.10 11.62
N LEU A 154 77.43 -11.92 11.23
CA LEU A 154 78.26 -10.80 10.80
C LEU A 154 79.15 -10.29 11.92
N GLU A 155 78.62 -10.17 13.14
CA GLU A 155 79.37 -9.76 14.33
C GLU A 155 80.51 -10.75 14.63
N VAL A 156 80.21 -12.06 14.64
CA VAL A 156 81.21 -13.11 14.90
C VAL A 156 82.34 -13.08 13.87
N ILE A 157 81.99 -13.00 12.58
CA ILE A 157 82.98 -12.96 11.49
C ILE A 157 83.82 -11.68 11.59
N THR A 158 83.19 -10.53 11.85
CA THR A 158 83.88 -9.24 11.97
C THR A 158 84.86 -9.24 13.14
N ASN A 159 84.44 -9.73 14.31
CA ASN A 159 85.30 -9.84 15.49
C ASN A 159 86.48 -10.78 15.23
N THR A 160 86.24 -11.92 14.59
CA THR A 160 87.30 -12.87 14.20
C THR A 160 88.33 -12.21 13.30
N ILE A 161 87.89 -11.52 12.24
CA ILE A 161 88.77 -10.79 11.33
C ILE A 161 89.58 -9.72 12.06
N GLN A 162 88.95 -8.96 12.97
CA GLN A 162 89.64 -7.93 13.75
C GLN A 162 90.72 -8.52 14.65
N GLN A 163 90.42 -9.65 15.28
CA GLN A 163 91.34 -10.37 16.16
C GLN A 163 92.52 -10.96 15.37
N ASP A 164 92.25 -11.58 14.22
CA ASP A 164 93.27 -12.07 13.29
C ASP A 164 94.20 -10.94 12.82
N VAL A 165 93.64 -9.77 12.46
CA VAL A 165 94.43 -8.59 12.06
C VAL A 165 95.32 -8.11 13.21
N ALA A 166 94.83 -8.11 14.44
CA ALA A 166 95.62 -7.73 15.61
C ALA A 166 96.79 -8.71 15.86
N ASP A 167 96.54 -10.01 15.74
CA ASP A 167 97.56 -11.05 15.87
C ASP A 167 98.61 -10.97 14.76
N ILE A 168 98.19 -10.80 13.50
CA ILE A 168 99.10 -10.63 12.35
C ILE A 168 100.02 -9.43 12.58
N ARG A 169 99.48 -8.29 13.02
CA ARG A 169 100.26 -7.08 13.31
C ARG A 169 101.28 -7.30 14.43
N ARG A 170 100.93 -8.08 15.46
CA ARG A 170 101.81 -8.39 16.60
C ARG A 170 102.92 -9.38 16.26
N VAL A 171 102.65 -10.34 15.36
CA VAL A 171 103.60 -11.40 15.00
C VAL A 171 104.59 -10.94 13.93
N LEU A 172 104.14 -10.11 12.98
CA LEU A 172 104.96 -9.63 11.86
C LEU A 172 105.67 -8.29 12.12
N SER A 173 105.55 -7.74 13.34
CA SER A 173 106.30 -6.56 13.83
C SER A 173 107.63 -6.94 14.46
#